data_AF-A0A953A8C0-F1
#
_entry.id   AF-A0A953A8C0-F1
#
_cell.length_a   1.000
_cell.length_b   1.000
_cell.length_c   1.000
_cell.angle_alpha   90.00
_cell.angle_beta   90.00
_cell.angle_gamma   90.00
#
_symmetry.space_group_name_H-M   'P 1'
#
loop_
_entity.id
_entity.type
_entity.pdbx_description
1 polymer ?
#
loop_
_entity_poly.entity_id
_entity_poly.type
_entity_poly.pdbx_seq_one_letter_code
_entity_poly.pdbx_strand_id
1 'polypeptide(L)'
;MKEIKMVSLSEAGLPTHPRDIIGKIFRFTIAGGYLVCGTIISLGEEDDMLQLGISNKHFRGGKIIGLIRTDKKWRLQVQHKDGDQLYDGNFGFL
;
A
#
# COMPACT_ATOMS: atom_id res chain seq x y z
N MET A 1 4.23 15.84 9.57
CA MET A 1 4.45 14.44 9.16
C MET A 1 4.77 13.67 10.42
N LYS A 2 3.91 12.75 10.87
CA LYS A 2 4.21 11.89 12.03
C LYS A 2 5.36 10.95 11.66
N GLU A 3 6.25 10.71 12.62
CA GLU A 3 7.35 9.76 12.46
C GLU A 3 6.79 8.33 12.45
N ILE A 4 7.09 7.57 11.39
CA ILE A 4 6.62 6.18 11.26
C ILE A 4 7.42 5.31 12.22
N LYS A 5 6.73 4.57 13.08
CA LYS A 5 7.40 3.73 14.08
C LYS A 5 8.02 2.51 13.42
N MET A 6 9.29 2.20 13.72
CA MET A 6 9.95 0.99 13.19
C MET A 6 9.18 -0.31 13.51
N VAL A 7 8.44 -0.34 14.62
CA VAL A 7 7.59 -1.45 15.04
C VAL A 7 6.41 -1.67 14.06
N SER A 8 5.82 -0.60 13.51
CA SER A 8 4.67 -0.73 12.60
C SER A 8 5.09 -1.35 11.25
N LEU A 9 6.32 -1.10 10.80
CA LEU A 9 6.89 -1.69 9.58
C LEU A 9 7.20 -3.19 9.74
N SER A 10 7.82 -3.59 10.85
CA SER A 10 8.16 -5.02 11.07
C SER A 10 6.91 -5.86 11.24
N GLU A 11 5.92 -5.36 11.98
CA GLU A 11 4.61 -5.99 12.10
C GLU A 11 3.93 -6.13 10.75
N ALA A 12 4.21 -5.21 9.81
CA ALA A 12 3.75 -5.21 8.42
C ALA A 12 4.46 -6.19 7.48
N GLY A 13 5.45 -6.93 7.98
CA GLY A 13 6.29 -7.78 7.15
C GLY A 13 7.14 -6.96 6.16
N LEU A 14 7.40 -5.70 6.49
CA LEU A 14 8.26 -4.81 5.72
C LEU A 14 9.65 -4.70 6.36
N PRO A 15 10.67 -4.37 5.57
CA PRO A 15 11.95 -3.92 6.09
C PRO A 15 11.78 -2.80 7.14
N THR A 16 12.57 -2.85 8.21
CA THR A 16 12.48 -1.89 9.32
C THR A 16 12.97 -0.49 8.97
N HIS A 17 13.77 -0.36 7.90
CA HIS A 17 14.28 0.92 7.44
C HIS A 17 13.52 1.42 6.20
N PRO A 18 12.96 2.65 6.23
CA PRO A 18 12.25 3.24 5.09
C PRO A 18 13.02 3.22 3.76
N ARG A 19 14.35 3.40 3.81
CA ARG A 19 15.23 3.37 2.62
C ARG A 19 15.23 2.01 1.90
N ASP A 20 14.90 0.94 2.61
CA ASP A 20 14.85 -0.41 2.06
C ASP A 20 13.47 -0.73 1.47
N ILE A 21 12.51 0.19 1.62
CA ILE A 21 11.14 0.09 1.08
C ILE A 21 10.93 1.06 -0.08
N ILE A 22 11.29 2.34 0.11
CA ILE A 22 11.10 3.38 -0.91
C ILE A 22 11.98 3.07 -2.14
N GLY A 23 11.41 3.20 -3.33
CA GLY A 23 12.05 2.85 -4.60
C GLY A 23 11.97 1.37 -4.95
N LYS A 24 11.47 0.50 -4.05
CA LYS A 24 11.30 -0.92 -4.36
C LYS A 24 10.06 -1.17 -5.21
N ILE A 25 10.18 -2.18 -6.06
CA ILE A 25 9.07 -2.69 -6.85
C ILE A 25 8.22 -3.60 -5.95
N PHE A 26 6.91 -3.42 -6.00
CA PHE A 26 5.96 -4.27 -5.30
C PHE A 26 5.02 -4.98 -6.28
N ARG A 27 4.40 -6.04 -5.77
CA ARG A 27 3.22 -6.67 -6.33
C ARG A 27 2.10 -6.68 -5.29
N PHE A 28 0.88 -6.47 -5.76
CA PHE A 28 -0.33 -6.62 -4.98
C PHE A 28 -1.33 -7.48 -5.75
N THR A 29 -1.71 -8.62 -5.17
CA THR A 29 -2.67 -9.55 -5.79
C THR A 29 -4.01 -9.39 -5.10
N ILE A 30 -4.98 -8.81 -5.80
CA ILE A 30 -6.35 -8.61 -5.30
C ILE A 30 -7.05 -9.96 -5.21
N ALA A 31 -7.87 -10.15 -4.16
CA ALA A 31 -8.77 -11.29 -4.05
C ALA A 31 -9.70 -11.34 -5.28
N GLY A 32 -9.48 -12.31 -6.18
CA GLY A 32 -10.13 -12.38 -7.49
C GLY A 32 -9.19 -12.34 -8.69
N GLY A 33 -7.87 -12.31 -8.48
CA GLY A 33 -6.86 -12.65 -9.51
C GLY A 33 -6.23 -11.48 -10.26
N TYR A 34 -6.50 -10.24 -9.85
CA TYR A 34 -5.87 -9.06 -10.48
C TYR A 34 -4.54 -8.73 -9.83
N LEU A 35 -3.53 -8.51 -10.67
CA LEU A 35 -2.19 -8.11 -10.25
C LEU A 35 -1.99 -6.61 -10.47
N VAL A 36 -1.62 -5.90 -9.41
CA VAL A 36 -1.18 -4.50 -9.46
C VAL A 36 0.29 -4.45 -9.07
N CYS A 37 1.12 -3.89 -9.94
CA CYS A 37 2.54 -3.67 -9.68
C CYS A 37 2.87 -2.18 -9.77
N GLY A 38 3.97 -1.80 -9.14
CA GLY A 38 4.50 -0.45 -9.21
C GLY A 38 5.70 -0.27 -8.30
N THR A 39 6.07 0.98 -8.08
CA THR A 39 7.16 1.37 -7.18
C THR A 39 6.57 2.04 -5.95
N ILE A 40 7.11 1.74 -4.77
CA ILE A 40 6.76 2.45 -3.54
C ILE A 40 7.49 3.80 -3.53
N ILE A 41 6.78 4.89 -3.37
CA ILE A 41 7.34 6.26 -3.44
C ILE A 41 7.31 7.00 -2.11
N SER A 42 6.44 6.57 -1.18
CA SER A 42 6.35 7.16 0.14
C SER A 42 5.78 6.16 1.15
N LEU A 43 6.01 6.47 2.43
CA LEU A 43 5.42 5.77 3.56
C LEU A 43 4.68 6.81 4.41
N GLY A 44 3.57 6.41 5.02
CA GLY A 44 2.81 7.23 5.95
C GLY A 44 2.19 6.37 7.04
N GLU A 45 1.83 6.99 8.17
CA GLU A 45 1.09 6.37 9.25
C GLU A 45 -0.01 7.35 9.70
N GLU A 46 -1.27 6.89 9.65
CA GLU A 46 -2.45 7.67 10.01
C GLU A 46 -3.39 6.77 10.81
N ASP A 47 -3.79 7.19 12.01
CA ASP A 47 -4.70 6.46 12.90
C ASP A 47 -4.35 4.95 13.04
N ASP A 48 -3.07 4.67 13.31
CA ASP A 48 -2.48 3.31 13.42
C ASP A 48 -2.57 2.47 12.13
N MET A 49 -2.90 3.09 10.99
CA MET A 49 -2.87 2.48 9.67
C MET A 49 -1.57 2.84 8.97
N LEU A 50 -0.85 1.81 8.50
CA LEU A 50 0.32 2.00 7.67
C LEU A 50 -0.12 2.23 6.22
N GLN A 51 0.40 3.27 5.57
CA GLN A 51 0.11 3.61 4.18
C GLN A 51 1.38 3.59 3.33
N LEU A 52 1.32 2.97 2.16
CA LEU A 52 2.34 3.01 1.13
C LEU A 52 1.81 3.84 -0.04
N GLY A 53 2.49 4.94 -0.36
CA GLY A 53 2.27 5.65 -1.61
C GLY A 53 2.93 4.90 -2.76
N ILE A 54 2.24 4.78 -3.89
CA ILE A 54 2.71 4.00 -5.04
C ILE A 54 2.74 4.81 -6.35
N SER A 55 3.59 4.42 -7.29
CA SER A 55 3.74 5.11 -8.58
C SER A 55 2.66 4.78 -9.63
N ASN A 56 1.84 3.75 -9.40
CA ASN A 56 0.81 3.33 -10.35
C ASN A 56 -0.42 4.24 -10.26
N LYS A 57 -0.97 4.64 -11.42
CA LYS A 57 -1.95 5.72 -11.49
C LYS A 57 -3.40 5.26 -11.54
N HIS A 58 -3.73 4.09 -12.11
CA HIS A 58 -5.14 3.73 -12.33
C HIS A 58 -5.43 2.23 -12.24
N PHE A 59 -6.61 1.89 -11.71
CA PHE A 59 -7.17 0.54 -11.64
C PHE A 59 -8.69 0.61 -11.81
N ARG A 60 -9.25 -0.20 -12.73
CA ARG A 60 -10.70 -0.28 -12.99
C ARG A 60 -11.41 1.08 -13.15
N GLY A 61 -10.77 2.03 -13.84
CA GLY A 61 -11.34 3.37 -14.06
C GLY A 61 -11.26 4.31 -12.85
N GLY A 62 -10.67 3.88 -11.74
CA GLY A 62 -10.32 4.73 -10.60
C GLY A 62 -8.82 5.01 -10.51
N LYS A 63 -8.45 6.00 -9.71
CA LYS A 63 -7.06 6.35 -9.43
C LYS A 63 -6.57 5.58 -8.23
N ILE A 64 -5.45 4.85 -8.34
CA ILE A 64 -4.86 4.24 -7.14
C ILE A 64 -4.22 5.34 -6.31
N ILE A 65 -4.57 5.40 -5.03
CA ILE A 65 -4.03 6.39 -4.09
C ILE A 65 -3.03 5.80 -3.11
N GLY A 66 -3.06 4.48 -2.90
CA GLY A 66 -2.02 3.79 -2.15
C GLY A 66 -2.40 2.36 -1.78
N LEU A 67 -1.53 1.75 -0.98
CA LEU A 67 -1.83 0.55 -0.22
C LEU A 67 -1.95 0.93 1.25
N ILE A 68 -2.98 0.42 1.92
CA ILE A 68 -3.13 0.58 3.37
C ILE A 68 -3.05 -0.78 4.04
N ARG A 69 -2.49 -0.81 5.25
CA ARG A 69 -2.54 -1.97 6.13
C ARG A 69 -3.38 -1.66 7.35
N THR A 70 -4.44 -2.44 7.52
CA THR A 70 -5.40 -2.33 8.61
C THR A 70 -5.70 -3.74 9.12
N ASP A 71 -5.74 -3.94 10.44
CA ASP A 71 -6.00 -5.25 11.07
C ASP A 71 -5.17 -6.41 10.46
N LYS A 72 -3.88 -6.15 10.22
CA LYS A 72 -2.92 -7.06 9.59
C LYS A 72 -3.22 -7.44 8.13
N LYS A 73 -4.24 -6.86 7.51
CA LYS A 73 -4.61 -7.06 6.10
C LYS A 73 -4.16 -5.90 5.23
N TRP A 74 -3.66 -6.22 4.05
CA TRP A 74 -3.34 -5.23 3.03
C TRP A 74 -4.53 -4.98 2.12
N ARG A 75 -4.78 -3.70 1.81
CA ARG A 75 -5.85 -3.26 0.91
C ARG A 75 -5.31 -2.25 -0.08
N LEU A 76 -5.72 -2.36 -1.35
CA LEU A 76 -5.52 -1.34 -2.36
C LEU A 76 -6.61 -0.30 -2.22
N GLN A 77 -6.22 0.97 -2.04
CA GLN A 77 -7.16 2.08 -1.98
C GLN A 77 -7.22 2.76 -3.35
N VAL A 78 -8.43 2.81 -3.91
CA VAL A 78 -8.70 3.34 -5.25
C VAL A 78 -9.78 4.40 -5.16
N GLN A 79 -9.44 5.61 -5.56
CA GLN A 79 -10.36 6.74 -5.61
C GLN A 79 -11.18 6.70 -6.91
N HIS A 80 -12.50 6.61 -6.78
CA HIS A 80 -13.45 6.76 -7.89
C HIS A 80 -14.24 8.06 -7.74
N LYS A 81 -15.03 8.41 -8.77
CA LYS A 81 -15.91 9.60 -8.73
C LYS A 81 -16.95 9.50 -7.61
N ASP A 82 -17.42 8.30 -7.32
CA ASP A 82 -18.49 8.05 -6.34
C ASP A 82 -17.95 7.74 -4.93
N GLY A 83 -16.64 7.85 -4.73
CA GLY A 83 -15.96 7.62 -3.46
C GLY A 83 -14.77 6.67 -3.56
N ASP A 84 -14.09 6.51 -2.42
CA ASP A 84 -12.96 5.61 -2.29
C ASP A 84 -13.44 4.17 -2.12
N GLN A 85 -12.79 3.24 -2.82
CA GLN A 85 -13.01 1.81 -2.70
C GLN A 85 -11.74 1.11 -2.22
N LEU A 86 -11.93 0.09 -1.39
CA LEU A 86 -10.87 -0.76 -0.86
C LEU A 86 -10.96 -2.16 -1.44
N TYR A 87 -9.83 -2.66 -1.92
CA TYR A 87 -9.71 -4.01 -2.47
C TYR A 87 -8.75 -4.83 -1.62
N ASP A 88 -9.27 -5.84 -0.93
CA ASP A 88 -8.46 -6.78 -0.16
C ASP A 88 -7.50 -7.57 -1.07
N GLY A 89 -6.30 -7.85 -0.58
CA GLY A 89 -5.32 -8.62 -1.34
C GLY A 89 -4.02 -8.89 -0.59
N ASN A 90 -3.09 -9.48 -1.31
CA ASN A 90 -1.78 -9.84 -0.78
C ASN A 90 -0.70 -8.93 -1.35
N PHE A 91 0.03 -8.27 -0.47
CA PHE A 91 1.20 -7.47 -0.80
C PHE A 91 2.48 -8.33 -0.75
N GLY A 92 3.43 -8.02 -1.63
CA GLY A 92 4.80 -8.49 -1.52
C GLY A 92 5.76 -7.67 -2.37
N PHE A 93 7.04 -7.73 -2.02
CA PHE A 93 8.10 -7.22 -2.90
C PHE A 93 8.30 -8.16 -4.10
N LEU A 94 8.76 -7.59 -5.21
CA LEU A 94 9.30 -8.33 -6.36
C LEU A 94 10.82 -8.47 -6.24
#